data_AF-M6JJD9-F1
#
_entry.id   AF-M6JJD9-F1
#
_cell.length_a   1.000
_cell.length_b   1.000
_cell.length_c   1.000
_cell.angle_alpha   90.00
_cell.angle_beta   90.00
_cell.angle_gamma   90.00
#
_symmetry.space_group_name_H-M   'P 1'
#
loop_
_entity.id
_entity.type
_entity.pdbx_description
1 polymer ?
#
loop_
_entity_poly.entity_id
_entity_poly.type
_entity_poly.pdbx_seq_one_letter_code
_entity_poly.pdbx_strand_id
1 'polypeptide(L)'
;MSIFFILLTSSLIFGLGYYIKKISNPLIKVRQNFFYLTVSVGLWTLCSGCRQFIPYSIRLYAPNWILISAILAPYFLSKLVNKLIDENYKTSYLRKTIEICLISYLILSAFFFKLIKITDINTLKHEPLLAYHILIIYSIIWICESIFKLVKCLIVSDGMIRVRLSLMLFGIFSAFLIIITLVWIFPFFGIYLGSYISIATLIWIGFWGVAILHYDAFHTRQEIFTRKHVPILNRITLNPILKLYSILDPEEFEMKRLNANSILAKEVLDTAFQWFFKSNIPLQATARKIAIKYDKYLK
;
A
#
# COMPACT_ATOMS: atom_id res chain seq x y z
N MET A 1 -3.05 -15.49 18.63
CA MET A 1 -2.52 -14.13 18.34
C MET A 1 -3.04 -13.19 19.42
N SER A 2 -2.19 -12.34 20.02
CA SER A 2 -2.63 -11.43 21.08
C SER A 2 -3.58 -10.35 20.53
N ILE A 3 -4.60 -10.00 21.31
CA ILE A 3 -5.54 -8.90 21.01
C ILE A 3 -4.78 -7.60 20.73
N PHE A 4 -3.75 -7.34 21.53
CA PHE A 4 -2.93 -6.14 21.39
C PHE A 4 -2.32 -6.05 20.00
N PHE A 5 -1.83 -7.17 19.46
CA PHE A 5 -1.27 -7.21 18.11
C PHE A 5 -2.34 -6.93 17.05
N ILE A 6 -3.53 -7.52 17.17
CA ILE A 6 -4.65 -7.26 16.25
C ILE A 6 -5.02 -5.77 16.27
N LEU A 7 -5.24 -5.19 17.45
CA LEU A 7 -5.57 -3.78 17.61
C LEU A 7 -4.48 -2.87 17.03
N LEU A 8 -3.21 -3.19 17.28
CA LEU A 8 -2.07 -2.46 16.73
C LEU A 8 -2.07 -2.54 15.20
N THR A 9 -2.15 -3.74 14.62
CA THR A 9 -2.13 -3.92 13.16
C THR A 9 -3.29 -3.22 12.46
N SER A 10 -4.52 -3.35 12.97
CA SER A 10 -5.67 -2.65 12.42
C SER A 10 -5.54 -1.14 12.55
N SER A 11 -5.05 -0.63 13.70
CA SER A 11 -4.80 0.80 13.90
C SER A 11 -3.73 1.33 12.94
N LEU A 12 -2.67 0.57 12.69
CA LEU A 12 -1.65 0.93 11.70
C LEU A 12 -2.23 0.95 10.27
N ILE A 13 -3.06 -0.01 9.90
CA ILE A 13 -3.75 -0.04 8.59
C ILE A 13 -4.62 1.20 8.42
N PHE A 14 -5.49 1.52 9.39
CA PHE A 14 -6.34 2.71 9.35
C PHE A 14 -5.52 4.00 9.34
N GLY A 15 -4.52 4.10 10.22
CA GLY A 15 -3.65 5.25 10.35
C GLY A 15 -2.89 5.54 9.07
N LEU A 16 -2.36 4.51 8.41
CA LEU A 16 -1.65 4.64 7.14
C LEU A 16 -2.57 5.09 5.99
N GLY A 17 -3.79 4.54 5.92
CA GLY A 17 -4.82 5.01 4.99
C GLY A 17 -5.17 6.48 5.18
N TYR A 18 -5.46 6.89 6.42
CA TYR A 18 -5.80 8.28 6.75
C TYR A 18 -4.62 9.24 6.49
N TYR A 19 -3.41 8.83 6.87
CA TYR A 19 -2.18 9.58 6.65
C TYR A 19 -1.96 9.88 5.16
N ILE A 20 -2.05 8.86 4.30
CA ILE A 20 -1.92 9.04 2.84
C ILE A 20 -3.05 9.90 2.28
N LYS A 21 -4.28 9.78 2.79
CA LYS A 21 -5.42 10.65 2.40
C LYS A 21 -5.24 12.13 2.80
N LYS A 22 -4.35 12.46 3.73
CA LYS A 22 -4.10 13.86 4.14
C LYS A 22 -3.01 14.56 3.33
N ILE A 23 -2.05 13.83 2.76
CA ILE A 23 -0.86 14.42 2.09
C ILE A 23 -1.20 15.08 0.75
N SER A 24 -0.81 16.34 0.52
CA SER A 24 -1.00 17.01 -0.76
C SER A 24 -0.06 16.45 -1.86
N ASN A 25 -0.49 15.38 -2.53
CA ASN A 25 0.23 14.71 -3.64
C ASN A 25 -0.73 14.57 -4.85
N PRO A 26 -0.24 14.67 -6.11
CA PRO A 26 -1.04 14.72 -7.35
C PRO A 26 -2.11 13.63 -7.50
N LEU A 27 -1.90 12.42 -6.96
CA LEU A 27 -2.76 11.26 -7.19
C LEU A 27 -4.00 11.18 -6.28
N ILE A 28 -4.87 12.20 -6.30
CA ILE A 28 -6.01 12.33 -5.36
C ILE A 28 -6.94 11.10 -5.40
N LYS A 29 -7.33 10.62 -6.59
CA LYS A 29 -8.26 9.49 -6.75
C LYS A 29 -7.66 8.17 -6.26
N VAL A 30 -6.38 7.93 -6.53
CA VAL A 30 -5.63 6.76 -6.04
C VAL A 30 -5.62 6.77 -4.51
N ARG A 31 -5.32 7.92 -3.90
CA ARG A 31 -5.28 8.06 -2.44
C ARG A 31 -6.64 7.84 -1.77
N GLN A 32 -7.72 8.33 -2.38
CA GLN A 32 -9.08 8.08 -1.90
C GLN A 32 -9.45 6.59 -1.99
N ASN A 33 -9.18 5.94 -3.12
CA ASN A 33 -9.43 4.50 -3.27
C ASN A 33 -8.59 3.67 -2.31
N PHE A 34 -7.33 4.06 -2.08
CA PHE A 34 -6.45 3.42 -1.10
C PHE A 34 -7.00 3.58 0.33
N PHE A 35 -7.50 4.77 0.68
CA PHE A 35 -8.18 4.96 1.96
C PHE A 35 -9.37 4.01 2.12
N TYR A 36 -10.26 3.91 1.14
CA TYR A 36 -11.40 2.98 1.22
C TYR A 36 -10.97 1.51 1.30
N LEU A 37 -9.91 1.13 0.58
CA LEU A 37 -9.30 -0.19 0.70
C LEU A 37 -8.79 -0.45 2.13
N THR A 38 -8.05 0.50 2.71
CA THR A 38 -7.56 0.36 4.10
C THR A 38 -8.69 0.32 5.12
N VAL A 39 -9.80 1.02 4.88
CA VAL A 39 -10.97 0.94 5.77
C VAL A 39 -11.60 -0.45 5.70
N SER A 40 -11.82 -0.96 4.48
CA SER A 40 -12.40 -2.29 4.26
C SER A 40 -11.52 -3.40 4.86
N VAL A 41 -10.23 -3.42 4.56
CA VAL A 41 -9.29 -4.44 5.08
C VAL A 41 -9.02 -4.24 6.58
N GLY A 42 -8.95 -3.00 7.04
CA GLY A 42 -8.79 -2.66 8.46
C GLY A 42 -9.97 -3.15 9.31
N LEU A 43 -11.20 -2.95 8.84
CA LEU A 43 -12.40 -3.48 9.51
C LEU A 43 -12.42 -5.00 9.51
N TRP A 44 -12.07 -5.62 8.38
CA TRP A 44 -12.03 -7.07 8.29
C TRP A 44 -11.02 -7.67 9.26
N THR A 45 -9.81 -7.11 9.33
CA THR A 45 -8.75 -7.57 10.25
C THR A 45 -9.13 -7.36 11.71
N LEU A 46 -9.68 -6.19 12.05
CA LEU A 46 -10.08 -5.84 13.41
C LEU A 46 -11.16 -6.80 13.90
N CYS A 47 -12.24 -6.92 13.14
CA CYS A 47 -13.39 -7.71 13.56
C CYS A 47 -13.10 -9.21 13.52
N SER A 48 -12.31 -9.69 12.54
CA SER A 48 -11.86 -11.09 12.50
C SER A 48 -10.96 -11.44 13.69
N GLY A 49 -10.07 -10.53 14.10
CA GLY A 49 -9.21 -10.76 15.25
C GLY A 49 -9.95 -10.64 16.58
N CYS A 50 -10.93 -9.74 16.68
CA CYS A 50 -11.73 -9.54 17.89
C CYS A 50 -12.93 -10.48 18.01
N ARG A 51 -13.12 -11.42 17.07
CA ARG A 51 -14.29 -12.32 17.01
C ARG A 51 -14.54 -13.12 18.30
N GLN A 52 -13.50 -13.37 19.10
CA GLN A 52 -13.61 -14.10 20.36
C GLN A 52 -14.27 -13.28 21.49
N PHE A 53 -14.24 -11.95 21.40
CA PHE A 53 -14.86 -11.03 22.38
C PHE A 53 -16.32 -10.72 22.04
N ILE A 54 -16.81 -11.22 20.91
CA ILE A 54 -18.19 -11.06 20.51
C ILE A 54 -19.08 -11.84 21.50
N PRO A 55 -20.13 -11.21 22.06
CA PRO A 55 -21.07 -11.86 22.98
C PRO A 55 -21.61 -13.17 22.41
N TYR A 56 -21.79 -14.16 23.29
CA TYR A 56 -22.20 -15.51 22.89
C TYR A 56 -23.49 -15.52 22.06
N SER A 57 -24.45 -14.65 22.41
CA SER A 57 -25.76 -14.51 21.74
C SER A 57 -25.66 -14.16 20.25
N ILE A 58 -24.65 -13.40 19.84
CA ILE A 58 -24.48 -12.94 18.45
C ILE A 58 -23.30 -13.63 17.74
N ARG A 59 -22.55 -14.48 18.44
CA ARG A 59 -21.32 -15.12 17.94
C ARG A 59 -21.56 -16.08 16.77
N LEU A 60 -22.75 -16.66 16.66
CA LEU A 60 -23.18 -17.49 15.53
C LEU A 60 -23.32 -16.67 14.22
N TYR A 61 -23.70 -15.40 14.34
CA TYR A 61 -24.09 -14.55 13.23
C TYR A 61 -22.97 -13.61 12.79
N ALA A 62 -22.24 -13.06 13.76
CA ALA A 62 -21.22 -12.05 13.54
C ALA A 62 -20.15 -12.42 12.49
N PRO A 63 -19.67 -13.67 12.36
CA PRO A 63 -18.71 -14.04 11.32
C PRO A 63 -19.17 -13.73 9.90
N ASN A 64 -20.47 -13.88 9.60
CA ASN A 64 -21.01 -13.50 8.29
C ASN A 64 -20.98 -11.98 8.09
N TRP A 65 -21.30 -11.20 9.11
CA TRP A 65 -21.24 -9.73 9.04
C TRP A 65 -19.81 -9.20 8.91
N ILE A 66 -18.84 -9.86 9.55
CA ILE A 66 -17.41 -9.53 9.42
C ILE A 66 -16.98 -9.63 7.96
N LEU A 67 -17.48 -10.62 7.21
CA LEU A 67 -17.16 -10.81 5.80
C LEU A 67 -17.70 -9.70 4.89
N ILE A 68 -18.67 -8.88 5.33
CA ILE A 68 -19.15 -7.70 4.57
C ILE A 68 -17.98 -6.75 4.26
N SER A 69 -17.13 -6.50 5.24
CA SER A 69 -15.94 -5.67 5.04
C SER A 69 -14.94 -6.30 4.05
N ALA A 70 -14.83 -7.63 4.03
CA ALA A 70 -13.95 -8.36 3.11
C ALA A 70 -14.47 -8.33 1.66
N ILE A 71 -15.80 -8.39 1.47
CA ILE A 71 -16.45 -8.31 0.14
C ILE A 71 -16.04 -7.05 -0.61
N LEU A 72 -15.83 -5.93 0.10
CA LEU A 72 -15.49 -4.65 -0.52
C LEU A 72 -14.00 -4.53 -0.91
N ALA A 73 -13.10 -5.37 -0.37
CA ALA A 73 -11.67 -5.21 -0.57
C ALA A 73 -11.23 -5.43 -2.03
N PRO A 74 -11.63 -6.53 -2.73
CA PRO A 74 -11.26 -6.75 -4.13
C PRO A 74 -11.78 -5.65 -5.07
N TYR A 75 -12.95 -5.07 -4.75
CA TYR A 75 -13.53 -3.95 -5.48
C TYR A 75 -12.66 -2.69 -5.39
N PHE A 76 -12.34 -2.25 -4.18
CA PHE A 76 -11.51 -1.05 -3.99
C PHE A 76 -10.10 -1.25 -4.53
N LEU A 77 -9.56 -2.46 -4.39
CA LEU A 77 -8.28 -2.85 -4.96
C LEU A 77 -8.26 -2.69 -6.49
N SER A 78 -9.23 -3.27 -7.19
CA SER A 78 -9.28 -3.17 -8.66
C SER A 78 -9.45 -1.71 -9.11
N LYS A 79 -10.32 -0.94 -8.43
CA LYS A 79 -10.45 0.50 -8.70
C LYS A 79 -9.14 1.26 -8.49
N LEU A 80 -8.41 0.93 -7.43
CA LEU A 80 -7.13 1.53 -7.11
C LEU A 80 -6.10 1.26 -8.20
N VAL A 81 -5.94 0.00 -8.63
CA VAL A 81 -4.99 -0.37 -9.70
C VAL A 81 -5.35 0.28 -11.03
N ASN A 82 -6.62 0.23 -11.42
CA ASN A 82 -7.06 0.86 -12.67
C ASN A 82 -6.76 2.36 -12.67
N LYS A 83 -7.03 3.06 -11.55
CA LYS A 83 -6.74 4.49 -11.41
C LYS A 83 -5.27 4.83 -11.28
N LEU A 84 -4.44 3.88 -10.86
CA LEU A 84 -3.01 4.05 -10.80
C LEU A 84 -2.37 3.97 -12.18
N ILE A 85 -2.87 3.08 -13.04
CA ILE A 85 -2.39 2.91 -14.41
C ILE A 85 -2.95 4.01 -15.32
N ASP A 86 -4.22 4.36 -15.16
CA ASP A 86 -4.87 5.44 -15.90
C ASP A 86 -5.77 6.26 -14.95
N GLU A 87 -5.32 7.46 -14.59
CA GLU A 87 -6.08 8.35 -13.69
C GLU A 87 -7.48 8.71 -14.23
N ASN A 88 -7.64 8.70 -15.56
CA ASN A 88 -8.88 9.00 -16.25
C ASN A 88 -9.74 7.76 -16.47
N TYR A 89 -9.29 6.57 -16.05
CA TYR A 89 -9.99 5.31 -16.24
C TYR A 89 -11.47 5.40 -15.82
N LYS A 90 -12.37 5.07 -16.74
CA LYS A 90 -13.80 4.94 -16.44
C LYS A 90 -14.18 3.46 -16.58
N THR A 91 -14.77 2.90 -15.53
CA THR A 91 -15.30 1.53 -15.56
C THR A 91 -16.40 1.46 -16.61
N SER A 92 -16.37 0.44 -17.47
CA SER A 92 -17.44 0.19 -18.44
C SER A 92 -18.77 -0.06 -17.73
N TYR A 93 -19.88 0.32 -18.36
CA TYR A 93 -21.22 0.18 -17.77
C TYR A 93 -21.51 -1.28 -17.41
N LEU A 94 -21.22 -2.22 -18.32
CA LEU A 94 -21.39 -3.65 -18.10
C LEU A 94 -20.62 -4.16 -16.87
N ARG A 95 -19.33 -3.82 -16.78
CA ARG A 95 -18.50 -4.21 -15.62
C ARG A 95 -19.06 -3.65 -14.33
N LYS A 96 -19.44 -2.37 -14.33
CA LYS A 96 -20.01 -1.71 -13.16
C LYS A 96 -21.31 -2.40 -12.70
N THR A 97 -22.18 -2.77 -13.65
CA THR A 97 -23.43 -3.49 -13.33
C THR A 97 -23.14 -4.87 -12.75
N ILE A 98 -22.24 -5.65 -13.37
CA ILE A 98 -21.84 -6.97 -12.85
C ILE A 98 -21.26 -6.86 -11.44
N GLU A 99 -20.36 -5.90 -11.22
CA GLU A 99 -19.75 -5.65 -9.90
C GLU A 99 -20.80 -5.30 -8.85
N ILE A 100 -21.74 -4.40 -9.17
CA ILE A 100 -22.81 -4.01 -8.25
C ILE A 100 -23.73 -5.18 -7.94
N CYS A 101 -24.17 -5.94 -8.95
CA CYS A 101 -25.03 -7.11 -8.76
C CYS A 101 -24.35 -8.16 -7.88
N LEU A 102 -23.08 -8.47 -8.15
CA LEU A 102 -22.32 -9.47 -7.41
C LEU A 102 -22.06 -9.04 -5.96
N ILE A 103 -21.61 -7.80 -5.75
CA ILE A 103 -21.41 -7.24 -4.40
C ILE A 103 -22.73 -7.22 -3.63
N SER A 104 -23.83 -6.80 -4.27
CA SER A 104 -25.16 -6.75 -3.62
C SER A 104 -25.62 -8.16 -3.22
N TYR A 105 -25.45 -9.15 -4.10
CA TYR A 105 -25.74 -10.55 -3.79
C TYR A 105 -24.93 -11.06 -2.59
N LEU A 106 -23.62 -10.77 -2.56
CA LEU A 106 -22.74 -11.20 -1.48
C LEU A 106 -23.07 -10.52 -0.15
N ILE A 107 -23.37 -9.22 -0.18
CA ILE A 107 -23.79 -8.45 1.00
C ILE A 107 -25.12 -8.98 1.54
N LEU A 108 -26.12 -9.21 0.66
CA LEU A 108 -27.39 -9.81 1.07
C LEU A 108 -27.19 -11.22 1.65
N SER A 109 -26.34 -12.03 1.02
CA SER A 109 -25.98 -13.35 1.53
C SER A 109 -25.33 -13.28 2.91
N ALA A 110 -24.48 -12.29 3.16
CA ALA A 110 -23.89 -12.04 4.47
C ALA A 110 -24.94 -11.67 5.52
N PHE A 111 -25.88 -10.78 5.17
CA PHE A 111 -26.97 -10.37 6.07
C PHE A 111 -27.89 -11.53 6.43
N PHE A 112 -28.19 -12.43 5.49
CA PHE A 112 -29.01 -13.63 5.72
C PHE A 112 -28.21 -14.85 6.20
N PHE A 113 -26.95 -14.67 6.61
CA PHE A 113 -26.09 -15.73 7.17
C PHE A 113 -25.81 -16.91 6.22
N LYS A 114 -25.81 -16.65 4.91
CA LYS A 114 -25.62 -17.65 3.85
C LYS A 114 -24.19 -17.76 3.34
N LEU A 115 -23.20 -17.08 3.93
CA LEU A 115 -21.79 -17.25 3.56
C LEU A 115 -21.19 -18.44 4.29
N ILE A 116 -21.25 -18.45 5.61
CA ILE A 116 -20.64 -19.51 6.43
C ILE A 116 -21.61 -19.97 7.51
N LYS A 117 -21.60 -21.28 7.78
CA LYS A 117 -22.36 -21.90 8.86
C LYS A 117 -21.41 -22.28 9.98
N ILE A 118 -21.59 -21.71 11.16
CA ILE A 118 -20.77 -22.05 12.34
C ILE A 118 -21.21 -23.43 12.86
N THR A 119 -20.26 -24.36 12.94
CA THR A 119 -20.48 -25.74 13.42
C THR A 119 -20.15 -25.90 14.90
N ASP A 120 -19.21 -25.09 15.42
CA ASP A 120 -18.86 -25.05 16.83
C ASP A 120 -18.63 -23.60 17.28
N ILE A 121 -19.41 -23.14 18.26
CA ILE A 121 -19.40 -21.76 18.77
C ILE A 121 -18.14 -21.46 19.61
N ASN A 122 -17.59 -22.48 20.27
CA ASN A 122 -16.42 -22.32 21.15
C ASN A 122 -15.14 -22.21 20.32
N THR A 123 -15.01 -23.03 19.29
CA THR A 123 -13.84 -23.02 18.41
C THR A 123 -14.02 -22.16 17.15
N LEU A 124 -15.23 -21.67 16.89
CA LEU A 124 -15.60 -20.89 15.70
C LEU A 124 -15.31 -21.63 14.37
N LYS A 125 -15.35 -22.96 14.41
CA LYS A 125 -15.28 -23.79 13.21
C LYS A 125 -16.51 -23.51 12.35
N HIS A 126 -16.29 -23.46 11.04
CA HIS A 126 -17.35 -23.14 10.10
C HIS A 126 -17.26 -23.97 8.84
N GLU A 127 -18.43 -24.25 8.29
CA GLU A 127 -18.63 -24.86 6.99
C GLU A 127 -18.88 -23.74 5.96
N PRO A 128 -18.10 -23.68 4.86
CA PRO A 128 -18.33 -22.73 3.79
C PRO A 128 -19.60 -23.11 3.02
N LEU A 129 -20.49 -22.13 2.82
CA LEU A 129 -21.66 -22.28 1.95
C LEU A 129 -21.32 -21.80 0.53
N LEU A 130 -22.23 -22.05 -0.41
CA LEU A 130 -22.06 -21.69 -1.82
C LEU A 130 -21.71 -20.20 -2.01
N ALA A 131 -22.36 -19.28 -1.28
CA ALA A 131 -22.08 -17.85 -1.40
C ALA A 131 -20.66 -17.47 -0.93
N TYR A 132 -20.07 -18.23 0.01
CA TYR A 132 -18.68 -18.03 0.41
C TYR A 132 -17.71 -18.50 -0.68
N HIS A 133 -17.98 -19.62 -1.36
CA HIS A 133 -17.19 -20.01 -2.52
C HIS A 133 -17.26 -18.97 -3.65
N ILE A 134 -18.42 -18.37 -3.89
CA ILE A 134 -18.58 -17.24 -4.82
C ILE A 134 -17.72 -16.04 -4.38
N LEU A 135 -17.71 -15.69 -3.09
CA LEU A 135 -16.86 -14.62 -2.56
C LEU A 135 -15.37 -14.90 -2.80
N ILE A 136 -14.91 -16.13 -2.58
CA ILE A 136 -13.51 -16.50 -2.81
C ILE A 136 -13.16 -16.40 -4.30
N ILE A 137 -13.98 -16.97 -5.19
CA ILE A 137 -13.77 -16.89 -6.65
C ILE A 137 -13.77 -15.43 -7.12
N TYR A 138 -14.72 -14.63 -6.68
CA TYR A 138 -14.77 -13.19 -6.93
C TYR A 138 -13.48 -12.49 -6.50
N SER A 139 -13.00 -12.78 -5.29
CA SER A 139 -11.77 -12.17 -4.76
C SER A 139 -10.55 -12.56 -5.60
N ILE A 140 -10.42 -13.85 -5.95
CA ILE A 140 -9.33 -14.36 -6.79
C ILE A 140 -9.34 -13.67 -8.15
N ILE A 141 -10.48 -13.61 -8.84
CA ILE A 141 -10.56 -13.02 -10.18
C ILE A 141 -10.12 -11.55 -10.16
N TRP A 142 -10.60 -10.73 -9.22
CA TRP A 142 -10.28 -9.30 -9.15
C TRP A 142 -8.82 -9.06 -8.72
N ILE A 143 -8.28 -9.90 -7.83
CA ILE A 143 -6.87 -9.85 -7.42
C ILE A 143 -5.96 -10.25 -8.59
N CYS A 144 -6.25 -11.36 -9.28
CA CYS A 144 -5.48 -11.82 -10.44
C CYS A 144 -5.51 -10.78 -11.58
N GLU A 145 -6.66 -10.18 -11.87
CA GLU A 145 -6.76 -9.09 -12.85
C GLU A 145 -5.88 -7.89 -12.46
N SER A 146 -5.88 -7.53 -11.17
CA SER A 146 -5.07 -6.44 -10.63
C SER A 146 -3.58 -6.74 -10.75
N ILE A 147 -3.16 -7.96 -10.39
CA ILE A 147 -1.78 -8.45 -10.56
C ILE A 147 -1.36 -8.41 -12.02
N PHE A 148 -2.18 -8.95 -12.92
CA PHE A 148 -1.89 -8.97 -14.35
C PHE A 148 -1.66 -7.57 -14.92
N LYS A 149 -2.51 -6.61 -14.55
CA LYS A 149 -2.36 -5.21 -14.96
C LYS A 149 -1.09 -4.56 -14.42
N LEU A 150 -0.76 -4.80 -13.16
CA LEU A 150 0.48 -4.30 -12.55
C LEU A 150 1.71 -4.90 -13.26
N VAL A 151 1.73 -6.20 -13.56
CA VAL A 151 2.81 -6.87 -14.29
C VAL A 151 2.98 -6.28 -15.69
N LYS A 152 1.86 -6.14 -16.45
CA LYS A 152 1.91 -5.55 -17.79
C LYS A 152 2.47 -4.13 -17.78
N CYS A 153 2.06 -3.33 -16.79
CA CYS A 153 2.56 -1.96 -16.64
C CYS A 153 4.03 -1.95 -16.21
N LEU A 154 4.44 -2.86 -15.32
CA LEU A 154 5.80 -2.98 -14.82
C LEU A 154 6.82 -3.26 -15.92
N ILE A 155 6.48 -4.13 -16.87
CA ILE A 155 7.36 -4.52 -18.00
C ILE A 155 7.74 -3.33 -18.88
N VAL A 156 6.82 -2.36 -19.04
CA VAL A 156 7.01 -1.20 -19.93
C VAL A 156 7.41 0.06 -19.16
N SER A 157 7.37 0.02 -17.82
CA SER A 157 7.70 1.18 -16.99
C SER A 157 9.19 1.23 -16.70
N ASP A 158 9.71 2.45 -16.61
CA ASP A 158 11.08 2.73 -16.17
C ASP A 158 11.07 3.52 -14.85
N GLY A 159 12.24 3.58 -14.22
CA GLY A 159 12.54 4.49 -13.14
C GLY A 159 11.74 4.28 -11.87
N MET A 160 11.34 5.41 -11.27
CA MET A 160 10.56 5.39 -10.03
C MET A 160 9.19 4.72 -10.22
N ILE A 161 8.61 4.76 -11.42
CA ILE A 161 7.34 4.08 -11.71
C ILE A 161 7.53 2.56 -11.58
N ARG A 162 8.61 2.02 -12.17
CA ARG A 162 8.98 0.60 -12.04
C ARG A 162 9.12 0.19 -10.58
N VAL A 163 9.87 0.95 -9.79
CA VAL A 163 10.07 0.67 -8.35
C VAL A 163 8.77 0.60 -7.57
N ARG A 164 7.86 1.56 -7.79
CA ARG A 164 6.55 1.60 -7.12
C ARG A 164 5.70 0.39 -7.50
N LEU A 165 5.64 0.07 -8.79
CA LEU A 165 4.89 -1.09 -9.29
C LEU A 165 5.45 -2.40 -8.74
N SER A 166 6.77 -2.55 -8.63
CA SER A 166 7.40 -3.73 -8.02
C SER A 166 7.02 -3.90 -6.55
N LEU A 167 7.02 -2.82 -5.77
CA LEU A 167 6.57 -2.86 -4.36
C LEU A 167 5.10 -3.23 -4.23
N MET A 168 4.25 -2.65 -5.09
CA MET A 168 2.83 -2.98 -5.10
C MET A 168 2.59 -4.43 -5.48
N LEU A 169 3.27 -4.93 -6.52
CA LEU A 169 3.19 -6.31 -6.97
C LEU A 169 3.66 -7.28 -5.89
N PHE A 170 4.79 -6.99 -5.23
CA PHE A 170 5.28 -7.80 -4.12
C PHE A 170 4.28 -7.85 -2.95
N GLY A 171 3.72 -6.70 -2.56
CA GLY A 171 2.76 -6.61 -1.47
C GLY A 171 1.47 -7.39 -1.72
N ILE A 172 0.88 -7.27 -2.92
CA ILE A 172 -0.36 -7.99 -3.26
C ILE A 172 -0.12 -9.48 -3.47
N PHE A 173 0.98 -9.86 -4.12
CA PHE A 173 1.28 -11.27 -4.42
C PHE A 173 1.58 -12.05 -3.13
N SER A 174 2.43 -11.50 -2.26
CA SER A 174 2.74 -12.13 -0.96
C SER A 174 1.50 -12.29 -0.09
N ALA A 175 0.66 -11.25 0.02
CA ALA A 175 -0.57 -11.34 0.80
C ALA A 175 -1.60 -12.27 0.17
N PHE A 176 -1.71 -12.32 -1.16
CA PHE A 176 -2.61 -13.25 -1.83
C PHE A 176 -2.26 -14.70 -1.48
N LEU A 177 -0.98 -15.08 -1.56
CA LEU A 177 -0.51 -16.42 -1.20
C LEU A 177 -0.80 -16.77 0.26
N ILE A 178 -0.56 -15.84 1.20
CA ILE A 178 -0.81 -16.12 2.62
C ILE A 178 -2.32 -16.18 2.91
N ILE A 179 -3.11 -15.24 2.39
CA ILE A 179 -4.54 -15.13 2.68
C ILE A 179 -5.30 -16.31 2.09
N ILE A 180 -5.03 -16.72 0.83
CA ILE A 180 -5.74 -17.85 0.23
C ILE A 180 -5.50 -19.15 1.02
N THR A 181 -4.28 -19.35 1.51
CA THR A 181 -3.95 -20.50 2.36
C THR A 181 -4.72 -20.45 3.68
N LEU A 182 -4.75 -19.30 4.35
CA LEU A 182 -5.40 -19.16 5.66
C LEU A 182 -6.94 -19.19 5.61
N VAL A 183 -7.54 -18.67 4.54
CA VAL A 183 -8.99 -18.42 4.43
C VAL A 183 -9.71 -19.53 3.67
N TRP A 184 -9.00 -20.27 2.81
CA TRP A 184 -9.62 -21.28 1.98
C TRP A 184 -8.98 -22.65 2.10
N ILE A 185 -7.65 -22.76 1.91
CA ILE A 185 -6.97 -24.07 1.92
C ILE A 185 -7.01 -24.69 3.31
N PHE A 186 -6.59 -23.98 4.36
CA PHE A 186 -6.55 -24.52 5.72
C PHE A 186 -7.95 -24.83 6.29
N PRO A 187 -8.98 -23.98 6.11
CA PRO A 187 -10.33 -24.32 6.53
C PRO A 187 -10.89 -25.56 5.84
N PHE A 188 -10.49 -25.84 4.60
CA PHE A 188 -10.86 -27.09 3.91
C PHE A 188 -10.34 -28.34 4.65
N PHE A 189 -9.17 -28.24 5.30
CA PHE A 189 -8.61 -29.29 6.15
C PHE A 189 -9.04 -29.18 7.63
N GLY A 190 -10.01 -28.31 7.95
CA GLY A 190 -10.49 -28.10 9.33
C GLY A 190 -9.53 -27.30 10.23
N ILE A 191 -8.53 -26.63 9.65
CA ILE A 191 -7.55 -25.80 10.36
C ILE A 191 -7.96 -24.32 10.23
N TYR A 192 -8.29 -23.66 11.35
CA TYR A 192 -8.84 -22.30 11.35
C TYR A 192 -7.87 -21.28 11.94
N LEU A 193 -6.99 -20.73 11.10
CA LEU A 193 -5.94 -19.78 11.48
C LEU A 193 -6.24 -18.33 11.05
N GLY A 194 -7.53 -17.97 10.96
CA GLY A 194 -7.97 -16.66 10.49
C GLY A 194 -7.42 -15.45 11.27
N SER A 195 -6.97 -15.63 12.51
CA SER A 195 -6.32 -14.56 13.29
C SER A 195 -4.99 -14.07 12.70
N TYR A 196 -4.33 -14.87 11.87
CA TYR A 196 -3.03 -14.53 11.25
C TYR A 196 -3.16 -13.70 9.97
N ILE A 197 -4.38 -13.50 9.47
CA ILE A 197 -4.68 -12.67 8.29
C ILE A 197 -4.15 -11.24 8.48
N SER A 198 -4.14 -10.73 9.72
CA SER A 198 -3.64 -9.38 10.05
C SER A 198 -2.19 -9.14 9.66
N ILE A 199 -1.34 -10.19 9.64
CA ILE A 199 0.06 -10.08 9.24
C ILE A 199 0.15 -9.86 7.73
N ALA A 200 -0.56 -10.67 6.95
CA ALA A 200 -0.58 -10.58 5.50
C ALA A 200 -1.13 -9.24 5.01
N THR A 201 -2.23 -8.78 5.63
CA THR A 201 -2.83 -7.49 5.29
C THR A 201 -1.95 -6.30 5.66
N LEU A 202 -1.25 -6.35 6.81
CA LEU A 202 -0.31 -5.30 7.18
C LEU A 202 0.86 -5.21 6.19
N ILE A 203 1.44 -6.35 5.80
CA ILE A 203 2.52 -6.41 4.80
C ILE A 203 2.04 -5.76 3.50
N TRP A 204 0.88 -6.19 3.00
CA TRP A 204 0.31 -5.66 1.76
C TRP A 204 0.07 -4.15 1.81
N ILE A 205 -0.67 -3.68 2.82
CA ILE A 205 -1.00 -2.25 2.97
C ILE A 205 0.26 -1.42 3.21
N GLY A 206 1.24 -1.95 3.95
CA GLY A 206 2.53 -1.29 4.18
C GLY A 206 3.29 -1.04 2.88
N PHE A 207 3.50 -2.09 2.07
CA PHE A 207 4.18 -1.96 0.77
C PHE A 207 3.46 -1.01 -0.18
N TRP A 208 2.12 -1.09 -0.24
CA TRP A 208 1.32 -0.20 -1.09
C TRP A 208 1.36 1.24 -0.60
N GLY A 209 1.31 1.45 0.71
CA GLY A 209 1.41 2.78 1.30
C GLY A 209 2.72 3.47 0.94
N VAL A 210 3.84 2.75 1.09
CA VAL A 210 5.17 3.25 0.70
C VAL A 210 5.24 3.55 -0.80
N ALA A 211 4.71 2.67 -1.64
CA ALA A 211 4.71 2.85 -3.10
C ALA A 211 3.82 4.02 -3.57
N ILE A 212 2.71 4.30 -2.89
CA ILE A 212 1.86 5.47 -3.20
C ILE A 212 2.55 6.77 -2.79
N LEU A 213 3.28 6.75 -1.67
CA LEU A 213 3.93 7.92 -1.09
C LEU A 213 5.16 8.39 -1.85
N HIS A 214 5.97 7.46 -2.37
CA HIS A 214 7.18 7.77 -3.13
C HIS A 214 6.87 7.97 -4.61
N TYR A 215 6.32 9.13 -4.97
CA TYR A 215 6.11 9.48 -6.37
C TYR A 215 7.43 9.78 -7.10
N ASP A 216 8.32 10.54 -6.46
CA ASP A 216 9.71 10.75 -6.90
C ASP A 216 10.65 10.77 -5.68
N ALA A 217 11.49 9.74 -5.56
CA ALA A 217 12.42 9.59 -4.44
C ALA A 217 13.56 10.62 -4.48
N PHE A 218 14.02 11.03 -5.66
CA PHE A 218 15.07 12.05 -5.80
C PHE A 218 14.53 13.44 -5.46
N HIS A 219 13.30 13.74 -5.88
CA HIS A 219 12.60 14.97 -5.45
C HIS A 219 12.42 15.00 -3.93
N THR A 220 11.96 13.90 -3.33
CA THR A 220 11.81 13.77 -1.87
C THR A 220 13.14 14.01 -1.16
N ARG A 221 14.24 13.46 -1.70
CA ARG A 221 15.60 13.68 -1.18
C ARG A 221 15.98 15.17 -1.24
N GLN A 222 15.70 15.85 -2.35
CA GLN A 222 15.96 17.28 -2.51
C GLN A 222 15.12 18.15 -1.58
N GLU A 223 13.85 17.81 -1.33
CA GLU A 223 12.99 18.52 -0.39
C GLU A 223 13.49 18.39 1.06
N ILE A 224 13.96 17.20 1.45
CA ILE A 224 14.60 17.01 2.76
C ILE A 224 15.86 17.87 2.87
N PHE A 225 16.64 17.95 1.79
CA PHE A 225 17.87 18.75 1.74
C PHE A 225 17.61 20.26 1.81
N THR A 226 16.56 20.74 1.14
CA THR A 226 16.11 22.14 1.18
C THR A 226 15.30 22.47 2.43
N ARG A 227 15.25 21.55 3.41
CA ARG A 227 14.52 21.67 4.69
C ARG A 227 13.01 21.94 4.51
N LYS A 228 12.45 21.57 3.37
CA LYS A 228 11.00 21.59 3.16
C LYS A 228 10.34 20.49 3.98
N HIS A 229 9.07 20.69 4.31
CA HIS A 229 8.29 19.71 5.04
C HIS A 229 8.04 18.48 4.15
N VAL A 230 8.62 17.34 4.54
CA VAL A 230 8.45 16.05 3.87
C VAL A 230 7.73 15.09 4.81
N PRO A 231 6.74 14.31 4.32
CA PRO A 231 6.05 13.32 5.14
C PRO A 231 7.03 12.37 5.85
N ILE A 232 6.84 12.11 7.14
CA ILE A 232 7.74 11.31 7.99
C ILE A 232 8.01 9.93 7.37
N LEU A 233 6.96 9.27 6.87
CA LEU A 233 7.10 7.95 6.27
C LEU A 233 8.00 7.97 5.01
N ASN A 234 7.93 9.03 4.20
CA ASN A 234 8.83 9.21 3.05
C ASN A 234 10.27 9.32 3.52
N ARG A 235 10.54 10.07 4.60
CA ARG A 235 11.88 10.23 5.16
C ARG A 235 12.46 8.90 5.66
N ILE A 236 11.69 8.10 6.39
CA ILE A 236 12.13 6.81 6.93
C ILE A 236 12.41 5.81 5.81
N THR A 237 11.55 5.77 4.79
CA THR A 237 11.61 4.77 3.72
C THR A 237 12.45 5.20 2.51
N LEU A 238 12.98 6.43 2.50
CA LEU A 238 13.75 6.97 1.36
C LEU A 238 14.97 6.10 1.00
N ASN A 239 15.82 5.78 1.98
CA ASN A 239 17.05 5.03 1.71
C ASN A 239 16.76 3.60 1.19
N PRO A 240 15.85 2.82 1.80
CA PRO A 240 15.42 1.55 1.23
C PRO A 240 14.91 1.67 -0.21
N ILE A 241 14.14 2.73 -0.51
CA ILE A 241 13.58 2.96 -1.83
C ILE A 241 14.65 3.32 -2.87
N LEU A 242 15.61 4.17 -2.52
CA LEU A 242 16.74 4.49 -3.41
C LEU A 242 17.60 3.26 -3.69
N LYS A 243 17.83 2.41 -2.68
CA LYS A 243 18.54 1.14 -2.87
C LYS A 243 17.76 0.21 -3.81
N LEU A 244 16.45 0.11 -3.63
CA LEU A 244 15.60 -0.68 -4.53
C LEU A 244 15.61 -0.11 -5.96
N TYR A 245 15.60 1.21 -6.11
CA TYR A 245 15.73 1.89 -7.41
C TYR A 245 17.05 1.52 -8.08
N SER A 246 18.18 1.62 -7.39
CA SER A 246 19.49 1.24 -7.96
C SER A 246 19.58 -0.23 -8.44
N ILE A 247 18.74 -1.12 -7.92
CA ILE A 247 18.69 -2.53 -8.32
C ILE A 247 17.73 -2.74 -9.50
N LEU A 248 16.55 -2.12 -9.45
CA LEU A 248 15.48 -2.35 -10.44
C LEU A 248 15.65 -1.54 -11.73
N ASP A 249 16.32 -0.39 -11.66
CA ASP A 249 16.59 0.46 -12.81
C ASP A 249 17.91 1.23 -12.59
N PRO A 250 19.06 0.57 -12.80
CA PRO A 250 20.37 1.17 -12.53
C PRO A 250 20.67 2.33 -13.48
N GLU A 251 20.26 2.25 -14.75
CA GLU A 251 20.55 3.27 -15.76
C GLU A 251 19.83 4.59 -15.45
N GLU A 252 18.51 4.55 -15.22
CA GLU A 252 17.77 5.77 -14.88
C GLU A 252 18.17 6.30 -13.50
N PHE A 253 18.47 5.41 -12.55
CA PHE A 253 18.97 5.80 -11.23
C PHE A 253 20.27 6.60 -11.34
N GLU A 254 21.24 6.12 -12.14
CA GLU A 254 22.51 6.80 -12.36
C GLU A 254 22.31 8.16 -13.04
N MET A 255 21.46 8.23 -14.06
CA MET A 255 21.13 9.49 -14.73
C MET A 255 20.50 10.51 -13.75
N LYS A 256 19.54 10.09 -12.93
CA LYS A 256 18.94 10.96 -11.91
C LYS A 256 19.92 11.34 -10.81
N ARG A 257 20.82 10.44 -10.42
CA ARG A 257 21.89 10.71 -9.45
C ARG A 257 22.86 11.75 -9.99
N LEU A 258 23.33 11.60 -11.23
CA LEU A 258 24.22 12.56 -11.89
C LEU A 258 23.56 13.93 -12.05
N ASN A 259 22.28 13.97 -12.45
CA ASN A 259 21.52 15.22 -12.55
C ASN A 259 21.32 15.90 -11.19
N ALA A 260 21.03 15.14 -10.12
CA ALA A 260 20.95 15.71 -8.77
C ALA A 260 22.31 16.26 -8.31
N ASN A 261 23.39 15.53 -8.60
CA ASN A 261 24.75 15.94 -8.25
C ASN A 261 25.23 17.15 -9.09
N SER A 262 24.81 17.27 -10.35
CA SER A 262 25.18 18.39 -11.21
C SER A 262 24.52 19.70 -10.76
N ILE A 263 23.28 19.64 -10.27
CA ILE A 263 22.59 20.78 -9.65
C ILE A 263 23.35 21.23 -8.40
N LEU A 264 23.76 20.30 -7.54
CA LEU A 264 24.58 20.62 -6.35
C LEU A 264 25.93 21.20 -6.73
N ALA A 265 26.62 20.62 -7.71
CA ALA A 265 27.91 21.10 -8.20
C ALA A 265 27.80 22.52 -8.77
N LYS A 266 26.74 22.80 -9.53
CA LYS A 266 26.44 24.15 -10.03
C LYS A 266 26.23 25.13 -8.88
N GLU A 267 25.46 24.76 -7.86
CA GLU A 267 25.21 25.65 -6.70
C GLU A 267 26.48 25.96 -5.90
N VAL A 268 27.36 24.96 -5.76
CA VAL A 268 28.69 25.14 -5.16
C VAL A 268 29.54 26.09 -6.01
N LEU A 269 29.58 25.91 -7.33
CA LEU A 269 30.33 26.78 -8.25
C LEU A 269 29.79 28.21 -8.26
N ASP A 270 28.47 28.40 -8.32
CA ASP A 270 27.84 29.72 -8.28
C ASP A 270 28.14 30.45 -6.96
N THR A 271 28.08 29.72 -5.83
CA THR A 271 28.44 30.26 -4.52
C THR A 271 29.92 30.65 -4.46
N ALA A 272 30.80 29.78 -4.97
CA ALA A 272 32.24 30.05 -5.06
C ALA A 272 32.52 31.29 -5.90
N PHE A 273 31.86 31.40 -7.06
CA PHE A 273 32.03 32.52 -7.98
C PHE A 273 31.59 33.83 -7.33
N GLN A 274 30.43 33.87 -6.67
CA GLN A 274 29.96 35.06 -5.98
C GLN A 274 30.88 35.51 -4.84
N TRP A 275 31.36 34.57 -4.03
CA TRP A 275 32.19 34.92 -2.86
C TRP A 275 33.62 35.29 -3.24
N PHE A 276 34.22 34.55 -4.18
CA PHE A 276 35.58 34.81 -4.60
C PHE A 276 35.66 36.03 -5.53
N PHE A 277 34.87 36.08 -6.61
CA PHE A 277 35.00 37.12 -7.63
C PHE A 277 34.19 38.40 -7.34
N LYS A 278 32.96 38.29 -6.79
CA LYS A 278 32.15 39.49 -6.53
C LYS A 278 32.43 40.10 -5.15
N SER A 279 32.75 39.27 -4.16
CA SER A 279 32.90 39.71 -2.77
C SER A 279 34.37 39.79 -2.30
N ASN A 280 35.33 39.46 -3.18
CA ASN A 280 36.78 39.45 -2.89
C ASN A 280 37.16 38.68 -1.61
N ILE A 281 36.43 37.62 -1.27
CA ILE A 281 36.76 36.78 -0.12
C ILE A 281 37.96 35.88 -0.51
N PRO A 282 39.04 35.82 0.30
CA PRO A 282 40.20 34.99 0.02
C PRO A 282 39.82 33.53 -0.29
N LEU A 283 40.51 32.92 -1.25
CA LEU A 283 40.21 31.56 -1.74
C LEU A 283 40.05 30.54 -0.60
N GLN A 284 40.95 30.58 0.38
CA GLN A 284 40.95 29.65 1.51
C GLN A 284 39.74 29.88 2.45
N ALA A 285 39.32 31.13 2.65
CA ALA A 285 38.13 31.46 3.42
C ALA A 285 36.84 31.07 2.68
N THR A 286 36.81 31.25 1.36
CA THR A 286 35.71 30.80 0.48
C THR A 286 35.59 29.29 0.50
N ALA A 287 36.69 28.55 0.33
CA ALA A 287 36.72 27.09 0.41
C ALA A 287 36.23 26.58 1.77
N ARG A 288 36.66 27.21 2.87
CA ARG A 288 36.20 26.85 4.23
C ARG A 288 34.71 27.11 4.42
N LYS A 289 34.19 28.24 3.93
CA LYS A 289 32.75 28.55 4.01
C LYS A 289 31.90 27.62 3.14
N ILE A 290 32.38 27.24 1.96
CA ILE A 290 31.74 26.22 1.11
C ILE A 290 31.75 24.87 1.81
N ALA A 291 32.89 24.45 2.36
CA ALA A 291 32.98 23.20 3.10
C ALA A 291 32.01 23.18 4.28
N ILE A 292 31.87 24.27 5.05
CA ILE A 292 30.91 24.35 6.15
C ILE A 292 29.46 24.34 5.64
N LYS A 293 29.15 25.17 4.63
CA LYS A 293 27.80 25.28 4.06
C LYS A 293 27.36 23.95 3.45
N TYR A 294 28.29 23.23 2.82
CA TYR A 294 28.01 22.02 2.07
C TYR A 294 28.52 20.70 2.68
N ASP A 295 29.05 20.70 3.91
CA ASP A 295 29.61 19.50 4.60
C ASP A 295 28.62 18.33 4.61
N LYS A 296 27.34 18.67 4.80
CA LYS A 296 26.25 17.70 4.85
C LYS A 296 25.86 17.11 3.49
N TYR A 297 26.31 17.71 2.38
CA TYR A 297 26.02 17.24 1.00
C TYR A 297 27.19 16.50 0.35
N LEU A 298 28.40 16.60 0.91
CA LEU A 298 29.61 15.91 0.41
C LEU A 298 29.87 14.54 1.07
N LYS A 299 29.05 14.17 2.07
CA LYS A 299 29.04 12.85 2.73
C LYS A 299 27.92 11.98 2.16
#